data_AF-A0A965VY72-F1
#
_entry.id   AF-A0A965VY72-F1
#
_cell.length_a   1.000
_cell.length_b   1.000
_cell.length_c   1.000
_cell.angle_alpha   90.00
_cell.angle_beta   90.00
_cell.angle_gamma   90.00
#
_symmetry.space_group_name_H-M   'P 1'
#
loop_
_entity.id
_entity.type
_entity.pdbx_description
1 polymer ?
#
loop_
_entity_poly.entity_id
_entity_poly.type
_entity_poly.pdbx_seq_one_letter_code
_entity_poly.pdbx_strand_id
1 'polypeptide(L)'
;MKIKIHLAVLAIFAMPMYYKSQSINVQNMINYTRNKDFEKARSAADAAIAHAETKGKAKTWKCRGEVFKAIYADTSSRIRALDSKSEEKALEAFTQCFILDKELIYKDEVKNWLVQAASACLRKSESYYVPNSMYTEALAIYNLLENALPYDFDQAMKRSNITKEKLVYNRFKVNTYAGDKNQMKQIAETLMRMGYKEAFIYESMLKLYLAEKDTASALSVIEKGKDLFESNMVLIGTEIDIYLARKKTQDLIVKVQNAIELAPDNDI
;
A
#
# COMPACT_ATOMS: atom_id res chain seq x y z
N MET A 1 -84.27 30.77 -2.12
CA MET A 1 -83.22 30.56 -3.14
C MET A 1 -81.87 30.61 -2.43
N LYS A 2 -81.23 29.47 -2.14
CA LYS A 2 -79.98 29.38 -1.37
C LYS A 2 -78.80 29.24 -2.34
N ILE A 3 -77.92 30.23 -2.39
CA ILE A 3 -76.70 30.22 -3.20
C ILE A 3 -75.63 29.46 -2.40
N LYS A 4 -75.20 28.30 -2.92
CA LYS A 4 -74.04 27.56 -2.42
C LYS A 4 -72.78 28.14 -3.05
N ILE A 5 -71.93 28.78 -2.25
CA ILE A 5 -70.58 29.19 -2.66
C ILE A 5 -69.67 27.99 -2.42
N HIS A 6 -69.22 27.34 -3.49
CA HIS A 6 -68.17 26.33 -3.41
C HIS A 6 -66.81 27.02 -3.45
N LEU A 7 -66.12 27.01 -2.31
CA LEU A 7 -64.74 27.46 -2.18
C LEU A 7 -63.83 26.41 -2.84
N ALA A 8 -63.32 26.71 -4.03
CA ALA A 8 -62.33 25.87 -4.69
C ALA A 8 -60.95 26.12 -4.06
N VAL A 9 -60.46 25.17 -3.27
CA VAL A 9 -59.09 25.16 -2.75
C VAL A 9 -58.16 24.74 -3.89
N LEU A 10 -57.42 25.70 -4.44
CA LEU A 10 -56.36 25.45 -5.41
C LEU A 10 -55.14 24.89 -4.66
N ALA A 11 -55.02 23.56 -4.59
CA ALA A 11 -53.82 22.91 -4.08
C ALA A 11 -52.68 23.07 -5.11
N ILE A 12 -51.82 24.06 -4.90
CA ILE A 12 -50.54 24.17 -5.62
C ILE A 12 -49.67 23.02 -5.12
N PHE A 13 -49.62 21.94 -5.90
CA PHE A 13 -48.63 20.88 -5.74
C PHE A 13 -47.27 21.46 -6.14
N ALA A 14 -46.56 22.05 -5.19
CA ALA A 14 -45.14 22.33 -5.33
C ALA A 14 -44.43 20.97 -5.38
N MET A 15 -44.29 20.39 -6.57
CA MET A 15 -43.41 19.25 -6.77
C MET A 15 -42.02 19.67 -6.32
N PRO A 16 -41.43 18.98 -5.33
CA PRO A 16 -40.04 19.22 -4.99
C PRO A 16 -39.19 18.88 -6.22
N MET A 17 -38.54 19.89 -6.83
CA MET A 17 -37.53 19.68 -7.88
C MET A 17 -36.28 19.00 -7.28
N TYR A 18 -36.36 17.72 -6.95
CA TYR A 18 -35.28 16.97 -6.30
C TYR A 18 -34.55 15.96 -7.20
N TYR A 19 -34.72 16.02 -8.53
CA TYR A 19 -34.26 14.93 -9.41
C TYR A 19 -33.19 15.25 -10.47
N LYS A 20 -32.54 16.43 -10.44
CA LYS A 20 -31.50 16.75 -11.46
C LYS A 20 -30.14 17.25 -10.98
N SER A 21 -29.91 17.53 -9.70
CA SER A 21 -28.59 18.03 -9.24
C SER A 21 -27.59 16.93 -8.84
N GLN A 22 -28.02 15.70 -8.59
CA GLN A 22 -27.19 14.72 -7.87
C GLN A 22 -26.06 14.10 -8.73
N SER A 23 -26.20 14.10 -10.06
CA SER A 23 -25.13 13.74 -11.01
C SER A 23 -24.28 14.93 -11.47
N ILE A 24 -24.57 16.16 -11.01
CA ILE A 24 -23.89 17.35 -11.53
C ILE A 24 -22.40 17.34 -11.21
N ASN A 25 -22.02 16.86 -10.02
CA ASN A 25 -20.61 16.79 -9.62
C ASN A 25 -19.82 15.78 -10.46
N VAL A 26 -20.46 14.67 -10.86
CA VAL A 26 -19.87 13.70 -11.80
C VAL A 26 -19.64 14.35 -13.17
N GLN A 27 -20.63 15.09 -13.68
CA GLN A 27 -20.49 15.79 -14.96
C GLN A 27 -19.46 16.93 -14.88
N ASN A 28 -19.46 17.68 -13.78
CA ASN A 28 -18.55 18.78 -13.51
C ASN A 28 -17.11 18.28 -13.44
N MET A 29 -16.80 17.20 -12.71
CA MET A 29 -15.43 16.69 -12.65
C MET A 29 -14.93 16.22 -14.02
N ILE A 30 -15.80 15.64 -14.86
CA ILE A 30 -15.46 15.27 -16.23
C ILE A 30 -15.15 16.52 -17.07
N ASN A 31 -16.02 17.53 -17.01
CA ASN A 31 -15.86 18.77 -17.78
C ASN A 31 -14.63 19.57 -17.33
N TYR A 32 -14.42 19.71 -16.02
CA TYR A 32 -13.27 20.42 -15.45
C TYR A 32 -11.95 19.70 -15.76
N THR A 33 -11.91 18.37 -15.70
CA THR A 33 -10.72 17.59 -16.10
C THR A 33 -10.39 17.81 -17.58
N ARG A 34 -11.39 17.78 -18.47
CA ARG A 34 -11.21 18.06 -19.90
C ARG A 34 -10.67 19.47 -20.16
N ASN A 35 -11.16 20.45 -19.39
CA ASN A 35 -10.72 21.84 -19.48
C ASN A 35 -9.43 22.13 -18.69
N LYS A 36 -8.80 21.11 -18.09
CA LYS A 36 -7.61 21.23 -17.24
C LYS A 36 -7.78 22.17 -16.03
N ASP A 37 -9.02 22.39 -15.59
CA ASP A 37 -9.34 23.11 -14.36
C ASP A 37 -9.27 22.13 -13.17
N PHE A 38 -8.05 21.68 -12.86
CA PHE A 38 -7.82 20.58 -11.92
C PHE A 38 -8.23 20.89 -10.49
N GLU A 39 -8.20 22.16 -10.09
CA GLU A 39 -8.66 22.58 -8.76
C GLU A 39 -10.17 22.35 -8.61
N LYS A 40 -10.97 22.80 -9.60
CA LYS A 40 -12.42 22.55 -9.59
C LYS A 40 -12.73 21.08 -9.84
N ALA A 41 -11.96 20.39 -10.68
CA ALA A 41 -12.12 18.97 -10.94
C ALA A 41 -11.97 18.14 -9.66
N ARG A 42 -10.92 18.41 -8.87
CA ARG A 42 -10.68 17.79 -7.55
C ARG A 42 -11.86 18.03 -6.62
N SER A 43 -12.29 19.29 -6.46
CA SER A 43 -13.42 19.63 -5.58
C SER A 43 -14.72 18.93 -6.00
N ALA A 44 -14.99 18.86 -7.29
CA ALA A 44 -16.14 18.13 -7.82
C ALA A 44 -16.02 16.61 -7.61
N ALA A 45 -14.82 16.05 -7.71
CA ALA A 45 -14.57 14.63 -7.49
C ALA A 45 -14.78 14.23 -6.01
N ASP A 46 -14.29 15.03 -5.07
CA ASP A 46 -14.51 14.80 -3.63
C ASP A 46 -16.00 14.97 -3.27
N ALA A 47 -16.68 15.98 -3.84
CA ALA A 47 -18.13 16.14 -3.67
C ALA A 47 -18.94 14.99 -4.29
N ALA A 48 -18.48 14.39 -5.39
CA ALA A 48 -19.17 13.29 -6.05
C ALA A 48 -19.16 12.01 -5.21
N ILE A 49 -18.13 11.74 -4.40
CA ILE A 49 -18.09 10.54 -3.54
C ILE A 49 -18.73 10.75 -2.16
N ALA A 50 -19.05 11.98 -1.77
CA ALA A 50 -19.78 12.26 -0.54
C ALA A 50 -21.27 11.87 -0.63
N HIS A 51 -21.84 11.83 -1.84
CA HIS A 51 -23.25 11.57 -2.06
C HIS A 51 -23.55 10.06 -2.23
N ALA A 52 -24.60 9.56 -1.57
CA ALA A 52 -24.88 8.14 -1.44
C ALA A 52 -25.13 7.42 -2.77
N GLU A 53 -25.82 8.07 -3.71
CA GLU A 53 -26.11 7.47 -5.01
C GLU A 53 -24.89 7.40 -5.93
N THR A 54 -24.01 8.39 -5.88
CA THR A 54 -22.88 8.50 -6.79
C THR A 54 -21.69 7.70 -6.30
N LYS A 55 -21.47 7.60 -4.98
CA LYS A 55 -20.43 6.72 -4.41
C LYS A 55 -20.68 5.24 -4.68
N GLY A 56 -21.92 4.84 -4.98
CA GLY A 56 -22.27 3.47 -5.37
C GLY A 56 -22.03 3.14 -6.86
N LYS A 57 -21.57 4.10 -7.67
CA LYS A 57 -21.43 3.92 -9.13
C LYS A 57 -19.96 3.79 -9.52
N ALA A 58 -19.60 2.69 -10.19
CA ALA A 58 -18.26 2.47 -10.71
C ALA A 58 -17.75 3.63 -11.59
N LYS A 59 -18.62 4.20 -12.44
CA LYS A 59 -18.29 5.38 -13.27
C LYS A 59 -17.80 6.57 -12.46
N THR A 60 -18.38 6.84 -11.30
CA THR A 60 -17.96 7.94 -10.42
C THR A 60 -16.52 7.73 -9.98
N TRP A 61 -16.18 6.52 -9.56
CA TRP A 61 -14.84 6.17 -9.12
C TRP A 61 -13.82 6.14 -10.26
N LYS A 62 -14.19 5.64 -11.44
CA LYS A 62 -13.38 5.78 -12.66
C LYS A 62 -12.98 7.25 -12.91
N CYS A 63 -13.99 8.13 -13.00
CA CYS A 63 -13.76 9.55 -13.30
C CYS A 63 -13.00 10.27 -12.18
N ARG A 64 -13.23 9.90 -10.91
CA ARG A 64 -12.41 10.39 -9.79
C ARG A 64 -10.94 9.98 -9.95
N GLY A 65 -10.67 8.72 -10.32
CA GLY A 65 -9.32 8.25 -10.56
C GLY A 65 -8.63 9.01 -11.69
N GLU A 66 -9.35 9.32 -12.77
CA GLU A 66 -8.83 10.15 -13.87
C GLU A 66 -8.43 11.55 -13.42
N VAL A 67 -9.24 12.21 -12.58
CA VAL A 67 -8.94 13.55 -12.02
C VAL A 67 -7.62 13.51 -11.26
N PHE A 68 -7.50 12.59 -10.31
CA PHE A 68 -6.30 12.51 -9.47
C PHE A 68 -5.08 12.00 -10.23
N LYS A 69 -5.27 11.13 -11.24
CA LYS A 69 -4.23 10.76 -12.20
C LYS A 69 -3.71 11.97 -12.97
N ALA A 70 -4.60 12.82 -13.47
CA ALA A 70 -4.20 14.03 -14.17
C ALA A 70 -3.39 14.97 -13.25
N ILE A 71 -3.76 15.06 -11.97
CA ILE A 71 -3.04 15.88 -10.98
C ILE A 71 -1.63 15.33 -10.71
N TYR A 72 -1.48 14.05 -10.36
CA TYR A 72 -0.16 13.52 -10.01
C TYR A 72 0.77 13.32 -11.22
N ALA A 73 0.20 13.12 -12.41
CA ALA A 73 0.97 12.94 -13.65
C ALA A 73 1.38 14.27 -14.30
N ASP A 74 0.89 15.42 -13.82
CA ASP A 74 1.24 16.73 -14.35
C ASP A 74 2.69 17.11 -13.98
N THR A 75 3.41 17.72 -14.92
CA THR A 75 4.80 18.14 -14.70
C THR A 75 4.91 19.46 -13.94
N SER A 76 3.84 20.26 -13.88
CA SER A 76 3.77 21.51 -13.15
C SER A 76 3.76 21.29 -11.64
N SER A 77 4.71 21.89 -10.92
CA SER A 77 4.75 21.88 -9.46
C SER A 77 3.46 22.44 -8.84
N ARG A 78 2.87 23.48 -9.45
CA ARG A 78 1.59 24.08 -9.03
C ARG A 78 0.46 23.06 -9.07
N ILE A 79 0.35 22.29 -10.13
CA ILE A 79 -0.72 21.30 -10.29
C ILE A 79 -0.50 20.13 -9.32
N ARG A 80 0.71 19.59 -9.22
CA ARG A 80 1.00 18.51 -8.25
C ARG A 80 0.74 18.93 -6.80
N ALA A 81 0.98 20.20 -6.48
CA ALA A 81 0.72 20.74 -5.15
C ALA A 81 -0.79 20.88 -4.81
N LEU A 82 -1.69 20.73 -5.79
CA LEU A 82 -3.13 20.77 -5.52
C LEU A 82 -3.55 19.64 -4.60
N ASP A 83 -2.96 18.45 -4.68
CA ASP A 83 -3.30 17.37 -3.76
C ASP A 83 -2.09 16.47 -3.52
N SER A 84 -1.55 16.58 -2.31
CA SER A 84 -0.39 15.79 -1.87
C SER A 84 -0.70 14.32 -1.70
N LYS A 85 -1.94 13.87 -1.88
CA LYS A 85 -2.38 12.46 -1.86
C LYS A 85 -3.00 12.01 -3.19
N SER A 86 -2.69 12.71 -4.29
CA SER A 86 -3.29 12.43 -5.60
C SER A 86 -2.97 11.03 -6.13
N GLU A 87 -1.78 10.48 -5.90
CA GLU A 87 -1.45 9.09 -6.25
C GLU A 87 -2.36 8.09 -5.52
N GLU A 88 -2.49 8.24 -4.20
CA GLU A 88 -3.28 7.39 -3.32
C GLU A 88 -4.76 7.47 -3.66
N LYS A 89 -5.28 8.69 -3.85
CA LYS A 89 -6.68 8.91 -4.25
C LYS A 89 -6.98 8.32 -5.63
N ALA A 90 -6.03 8.35 -6.56
CA ALA A 90 -6.20 7.71 -7.86
C ALA A 90 -6.23 6.17 -7.73
N LEU A 91 -5.28 5.58 -6.99
CA LEU A 91 -5.23 4.13 -6.75
C LEU A 91 -6.49 3.63 -6.05
N GLU A 92 -6.91 4.31 -4.98
CA GLU A 92 -8.17 4.06 -4.28
C GLU A 92 -9.33 4.08 -5.26
N ALA A 93 -9.43 5.13 -6.08
CA ALA A 93 -10.56 5.31 -6.98
C ALA A 93 -10.62 4.25 -8.08
N PHE A 94 -9.50 3.90 -8.71
CA PHE A 94 -9.48 2.83 -9.70
C PHE A 94 -9.78 1.46 -9.07
N THR A 95 -9.33 1.22 -7.83
CA THR A 95 -9.67 -0.02 -7.10
C THR A 95 -11.17 -0.08 -6.77
N GLN A 96 -11.75 1.01 -6.28
CA GLN A 96 -13.19 1.11 -6.01
C GLN A 96 -14.04 1.00 -7.28
N CYS A 97 -13.55 1.52 -8.41
CA CYS A 97 -14.17 1.31 -9.71
C CYS A 97 -14.33 -0.19 -9.98
N PHE A 98 -13.28 -0.99 -9.84
CA PHE A 98 -13.37 -2.45 -10.06
C PHE A 98 -14.16 -3.20 -9.00
N ILE A 99 -14.16 -2.74 -7.74
CA ILE A 99 -15.02 -3.32 -6.71
C ILE A 99 -16.50 -3.21 -7.11
N LEU A 100 -16.90 -2.08 -7.72
CA LEU A 100 -18.29 -1.81 -8.10
C LEU A 100 -18.65 -2.27 -9.52
N ASP A 101 -17.66 -2.38 -10.42
CA ASP A 101 -17.82 -2.78 -11.81
C ASP A 101 -17.91 -4.30 -11.97
N LYS A 102 -19.02 -4.88 -11.52
CA LYS A 102 -19.23 -6.34 -11.50
C LYS A 102 -19.22 -6.97 -12.91
N GLU A 103 -19.61 -6.19 -13.90
CA GLU A 103 -19.67 -6.62 -15.31
C GLU A 103 -18.37 -6.29 -16.08
N LEU A 104 -17.37 -5.72 -15.39
CA LEU A 104 -16.06 -5.36 -15.96
C LEU A 104 -16.17 -4.42 -17.18
N ILE A 105 -17.17 -3.55 -17.19
CA ILE A 105 -17.45 -2.59 -18.27
C ILE A 105 -16.25 -1.64 -18.48
N TYR A 106 -15.58 -1.26 -17.40
CA TYR A 106 -14.46 -0.31 -17.42
C TYR A 106 -13.08 -0.98 -17.40
N LYS A 107 -13.01 -2.33 -17.46
CA LYS A 107 -11.76 -3.09 -17.36
C LYS A 107 -10.68 -2.58 -18.30
N ASP A 108 -10.96 -2.54 -19.60
CA ASP A 108 -9.92 -2.23 -20.59
C ASP A 108 -9.46 -0.77 -20.53
N GLU A 109 -10.33 0.14 -20.09
CA GLU A 109 -9.97 1.54 -19.88
C GLU A 109 -9.12 1.73 -18.61
N VAL A 110 -9.48 1.06 -17.52
CA VAL A 110 -8.93 1.35 -16.18
C VAL A 110 -7.74 0.47 -15.82
N LYS A 111 -7.60 -0.75 -16.35
CA LYS A 111 -6.58 -1.72 -15.89
C LYS A 111 -5.15 -1.16 -15.93
N ASN A 112 -4.81 -0.45 -17.00
CA ASN A 112 -3.49 0.17 -17.15
C ASN A 112 -3.31 1.39 -16.24
N TRP A 113 -4.38 2.12 -15.94
CA TRP A 113 -4.33 3.26 -15.03
C TRP A 113 -4.20 2.82 -13.57
N LEU A 114 -4.84 1.71 -13.18
CA LEU A 114 -4.65 1.09 -11.88
C LEU A 114 -3.17 0.74 -11.65
N VAL A 115 -2.53 0.07 -12.62
CA VAL A 115 -1.11 -0.31 -12.55
C VAL A 115 -0.19 0.90 -12.45
N GLN A 116 -0.48 1.96 -13.21
CA GLN A 116 0.27 3.21 -13.15
C GLN A 116 0.13 3.89 -11.77
N ALA A 117 -1.08 3.96 -11.23
CA ALA A 117 -1.33 4.52 -9.90
C ALA A 117 -0.66 3.68 -8.81
N ALA A 118 -0.73 2.34 -8.89
CA ALA A 118 -0.05 1.43 -7.98
C ALA A 118 1.48 1.66 -8.00
N SER A 119 2.07 1.77 -9.18
CA SER A 119 3.50 2.06 -9.32
C SER A 119 3.89 3.44 -8.77
N ALA A 120 3.03 4.45 -8.97
CA ALA A 120 3.24 5.79 -8.41
C ALA A 120 3.18 5.78 -6.87
N CYS A 121 2.17 5.12 -6.30
CA CYS A 121 2.05 4.90 -4.86
C CYS A 121 3.27 4.16 -4.29
N LEU A 122 3.73 3.07 -4.92
CA LEU A 122 4.89 2.33 -4.44
C LEU A 122 6.14 3.24 -4.37
N ARG A 123 6.46 3.99 -5.44
CA ARG A 123 7.59 4.92 -5.44
C ARG A 123 7.46 5.98 -4.34
N LYS A 124 6.25 6.49 -4.14
CA LYS A 124 5.96 7.50 -3.11
C LYS A 124 6.10 6.95 -1.69
N SER A 125 5.70 5.69 -1.47
CA SER A 125 5.80 5.06 -0.15
C SER A 125 7.23 5.03 0.38
N GLU A 126 8.24 4.81 -0.49
CA GLU A 126 9.64 4.86 -0.09
C GLU A 126 10.02 6.22 0.46
N SER A 127 9.63 7.30 -0.22
CA SER A 127 9.89 8.68 0.22
C SER A 127 9.23 9.02 1.56
N TYR A 128 8.11 8.38 1.91
CA TYR A 128 7.40 8.64 3.16
C TYR A 128 8.17 8.13 4.37
N TYR A 129 8.62 6.88 4.38
CA TYR A 129 9.35 6.37 5.56
C TYR A 129 10.85 6.69 5.52
N VAL A 130 11.45 6.89 4.34
CA VAL A 130 12.83 7.39 4.20
C VAL A 130 12.85 8.47 3.09
N PRO A 131 13.16 9.75 3.40
CA PRO A 131 13.73 10.29 4.64
C PRO A 131 12.70 10.91 5.61
N ASN A 132 11.39 10.93 5.30
CA ASN A 132 10.44 11.80 5.99
C ASN A 132 9.83 11.24 7.29
N SER A 133 10.13 9.98 7.65
CA SER A 133 9.59 9.31 8.85
C SER A 133 8.05 9.27 8.95
N MET A 134 7.35 9.40 7.82
CA MET A 134 5.89 9.32 7.68
C MET A 134 5.43 7.86 7.61
N TYR A 135 5.63 7.11 8.70
CA TYR A 135 5.43 5.67 8.74
C TYR A 135 3.96 5.25 8.55
N THR A 136 3.03 5.97 9.18
CA THR A 136 1.58 5.69 9.08
C THR A 136 1.10 5.84 7.64
N GLU A 137 1.55 6.89 6.96
CA GLU A 137 1.22 7.17 5.56
C GLU A 137 1.82 6.13 4.62
N ALA A 138 3.07 5.70 4.86
CA ALA A 138 3.67 4.61 4.10
C ALA A 138 2.89 3.29 4.27
N LEU A 139 2.49 2.94 5.50
CA LEU A 139 1.67 1.75 5.77
C LEU A 139 0.28 1.83 5.11
N ALA A 140 -0.32 3.02 5.08
CA ALA A 140 -1.59 3.25 4.40
C ALA A 140 -1.48 2.99 2.89
N ILE A 141 -0.38 3.39 2.26
CA ILE A 141 -0.12 3.07 0.84
C ILE A 141 -0.05 1.55 0.62
N TYR A 142 0.63 0.80 1.48
CA TYR A 142 0.70 -0.66 1.32
C TYR A 142 -0.67 -1.33 1.48
N ASN A 143 -1.58 -0.79 2.30
CA ASN A 143 -2.96 -1.25 2.37
C ASN A 143 -3.70 -1.01 1.04
N LEU A 144 -3.51 0.16 0.42
CA LEU A 144 -4.11 0.46 -0.88
C LEU A 144 -3.59 -0.46 -1.99
N LEU A 145 -2.27 -0.70 -2.01
CA LEU A 145 -1.64 -1.61 -2.97
C LEU A 145 -2.15 -3.04 -2.82
N GLU A 146 -2.27 -3.53 -1.58
CA GLU A 146 -2.79 -4.87 -1.29
C GLU A 146 -4.24 -5.03 -1.76
N ASN A 147 -5.09 -4.02 -1.55
CA ASN A 147 -6.47 -4.00 -2.03
C ASN A 147 -6.58 -3.97 -3.56
N ALA A 148 -5.56 -3.45 -4.25
CA ALA A 148 -5.51 -3.39 -5.71
C ALA A 148 -5.04 -4.71 -6.36
N LEU A 149 -4.29 -5.56 -5.64
CA LEU A 149 -3.71 -6.80 -6.17
C LEU A 149 -4.71 -7.74 -6.88
N PRO A 150 -5.96 -7.96 -6.38
CA PRO A 150 -6.93 -8.83 -7.05
C PRO A 150 -7.33 -8.35 -8.45
N TYR A 151 -7.06 -7.08 -8.78
CA TYR A 151 -7.40 -6.44 -10.04
C TYR A 151 -6.18 -6.29 -10.98
N ASP A 152 -5.08 -7.01 -10.72
CA ASP A 152 -3.93 -7.10 -11.63
C ASP A 152 -4.18 -8.07 -12.81
N PHE A 153 -5.20 -7.77 -13.62
CA PHE A 153 -5.71 -8.67 -14.67
C PHE A 153 -4.62 -9.20 -15.61
N ASP A 154 -3.67 -8.34 -15.98
CA ASP A 154 -2.63 -8.66 -16.96
C ASP A 154 -1.28 -8.97 -16.28
N GLN A 155 -1.25 -9.20 -14.96
CA GLN A 155 -0.05 -9.43 -14.14
C GLN A 155 1.02 -8.32 -14.28
N ALA A 156 0.59 -7.09 -14.57
CA ALA A 156 1.49 -5.96 -14.81
C ALA A 156 2.05 -5.41 -13.49
N MET A 157 1.26 -5.37 -12.41
CA MET A 157 1.77 -5.05 -11.07
C MET A 157 2.81 -6.10 -10.64
N LYS A 158 2.54 -7.39 -10.88
CA LYS A 158 3.51 -8.45 -10.62
C LYS A 158 4.83 -8.26 -11.39
N ARG A 159 4.78 -7.93 -12.69
CA ARG A 159 5.98 -7.62 -13.49
C ARG A 159 6.74 -6.39 -12.98
N SER A 160 6.04 -5.44 -12.35
CA SER A 160 6.63 -4.28 -11.69
C SER A 160 7.01 -4.54 -10.22
N ASN A 161 7.12 -5.80 -9.80
CA ASN A 161 7.49 -6.21 -8.44
C ASN A 161 6.53 -5.71 -7.34
N ILE A 162 5.26 -5.49 -7.68
CA ILE A 162 4.17 -5.22 -6.73
C ILE A 162 3.45 -6.55 -6.50
N THR A 163 3.98 -7.36 -5.57
CA THR A 163 3.41 -8.66 -5.18
C THR A 163 3.08 -8.68 -3.70
N LYS A 164 2.23 -9.61 -3.26
CA LYS A 164 1.86 -9.75 -1.85
C LYS A 164 3.11 -9.90 -0.96
N GLU A 165 4.04 -10.75 -1.35
CA GLU A 165 5.30 -11.02 -0.66
C GLU A 165 6.12 -9.72 -0.54
N LYS A 166 6.26 -8.98 -1.64
CA LYS A 166 7.04 -7.74 -1.66
C LYS A 166 6.38 -6.65 -0.80
N LEU A 167 5.06 -6.55 -0.81
CA LEU A 167 4.33 -5.62 0.06
C LEU A 167 4.53 -5.95 1.54
N VAL A 168 4.50 -7.24 1.93
CA VAL A 168 4.80 -7.67 3.31
C VAL A 168 6.23 -7.30 3.69
N TYR A 169 7.21 -7.52 2.80
CA TYR A 169 8.60 -7.12 3.04
C TYR A 169 8.76 -5.60 3.18
N ASN A 170 8.07 -4.83 2.35
CA ASN A 170 8.13 -3.38 2.45
C ASN A 170 7.48 -2.86 3.75
N ARG A 171 6.40 -3.49 4.24
CA ARG A 171 5.85 -3.22 5.57
C ARG A 171 6.83 -3.56 6.68
N PHE A 172 7.59 -4.67 6.56
CA PHE A 172 8.66 -4.99 7.49
C PHE A 172 9.67 -3.85 7.57
N LYS A 173 10.18 -3.38 6.42
CA LYS A 173 11.10 -2.23 6.38
C LYS A 173 10.53 -1.03 7.11
N VAL A 174 9.28 -0.63 6.84
CA VAL A 174 8.65 0.51 7.52
C VAL A 174 8.63 0.33 9.03
N ASN A 175 8.21 -0.83 9.53
CA ASN A 175 8.16 -1.08 10.97
C ASN A 175 9.55 -1.13 11.61
N THR A 176 10.56 -1.61 10.88
CA THR A 176 11.96 -1.55 11.33
C THR A 176 12.44 -0.11 11.47
N TYR A 177 12.17 0.76 10.48
CA TYR A 177 12.53 2.19 10.57
C TYR A 177 11.72 2.93 11.64
N ALA A 178 10.44 2.58 11.81
CA ALA A 178 9.57 3.14 12.86
C ALA A 178 9.98 2.72 14.28
N GLY A 179 10.80 1.68 14.42
CA GLY A 179 11.13 1.09 15.71
C GLY A 179 9.97 0.34 16.37
N ASP A 180 8.92 -0.03 15.61
CA ASP A 180 7.82 -0.85 16.12
C ASP A 180 8.27 -2.31 16.20
N LYS A 181 8.85 -2.65 17.35
CA LYS A 181 9.42 -3.96 17.64
C LYS A 181 8.40 -5.09 17.52
N ASN A 182 7.15 -4.86 17.91
CA ASN A 182 6.12 -5.90 17.93
C ASN A 182 5.69 -6.24 16.50
N GLN A 183 5.35 -5.22 15.70
CA GLN A 183 5.00 -5.42 14.30
C GLN A 183 6.19 -5.96 13.50
N MET A 184 7.39 -5.45 13.75
CA MET A 184 8.61 -5.93 13.11
C MET A 184 8.80 -7.44 13.33
N LYS A 185 8.69 -7.95 14.57
CA LYS A 185 8.80 -9.38 14.89
C LYS A 185 7.73 -10.21 14.17
N GLN A 186 6.46 -9.80 14.26
CA GLN A 186 5.34 -10.52 13.66
C GLN A 186 5.47 -10.62 12.13
N ILE A 187 5.87 -9.54 11.48
CA ILE A 187 6.03 -9.50 10.02
C ILE A 187 7.28 -10.30 9.61
N ALA A 188 8.39 -10.21 10.35
CA ALA A 188 9.59 -11.00 10.09
C ALA A 188 9.30 -12.50 10.11
N GLU A 189 8.60 -12.99 11.14
CA GLU A 189 8.21 -14.39 11.21
C GLU A 189 7.32 -14.81 10.04
N THR A 190 6.43 -13.92 9.60
CA THR A 190 5.60 -14.16 8.42
C THR A 190 6.45 -14.30 7.16
N LEU A 191 7.43 -13.42 6.95
CA LEU A 191 8.36 -13.49 5.82
C LEU A 191 9.23 -14.74 5.86
N MET A 192 9.73 -15.13 7.03
CA MET A 192 10.51 -16.36 7.21
C MET A 192 9.68 -17.61 6.88
N ARG A 193 8.41 -17.69 7.34
CA ARG A 193 7.50 -18.78 6.97
C ARG A 193 7.18 -18.83 5.48
N MET A 194 7.14 -17.67 4.82
CA MET A 194 6.96 -17.57 3.37
C MET A 194 8.24 -17.93 2.60
N GLY A 195 9.36 -18.21 3.28
CA GLY A 195 10.65 -18.47 2.65
C GLY A 195 11.22 -17.25 1.92
N TYR A 196 10.83 -16.04 2.32
CA TYR A 196 11.27 -14.81 1.66
C TYR A 196 12.74 -14.52 1.98
N LYS A 197 13.58 -14.51 0.95
CA LYS A 197 15.05 -14.54 1.07
C LYS A 197 15.66 -13.15 1.03
N GLU A 198 15.54 -12.40 2.13
CA GLU A 198 16.27 -11.14 2.33
C GLU A 198 17.05 -11.16 3.64
N ALA A 199 18.37 -10.99 3.57
CA ALA A 199 19.26 -10.97 4.74
C ALA A 199 18.85 -9.89 5.76
N PHE A 200 18.38 -8.74 5.28
CA PHE A 200 17.94 -7.62 6.12
C PHE A 200 16.89 -8.02 7.16
N ILE A 201 16.07 -9.04 6.87
CA ILE A 201 15.07 -9.57 7.82
C ILE A 201 15.76 -10.17 9.05
N TYR A 202 16.74 -11.03 8.81
CA TYR A 202 17.48 -11.75 9.83
C TYR A 202 18.40 -10.81 10.61
N GLU A 203 19.14 -9.94 9.91
CA GLU A 203 20.03 -8.95 10.53
C GLU A 203 19.27 -8.00 11.46
N SER A 204 18.11 -7.50 11.02
CA SER A 204 17.32 -6.59 11.84
C SER A 204 16.74 -7.30 13.07
N MET A 205 16.28 -8.55 12.92
CA MET A 205 15.80 -9.36 14.04
C MET A 205 16.91 -9.67 15.04
N LEU A 206 18.12 -9.99 14.57
CA LEU A 206 19.29 -10.17 15.45
C LEU A 206 19.59 -8.90 16.24
N LYS A 207 19.71 -7.77 15.56
CA LYS A 207 19.96 -6.48 16.22
C LYS A 207 18.92 -6.20 17.30
N LEU A 208 17.65 -6.49 17.03
CA LEU A 208 16.56 -6.34 17.99
C LEU A 208 16.72 -7.24 19.22
N TYR A 209 16.94 -8.55 19.02
CA TYR A 209 17.09 -9.50 20.13
C TYR A 209 18.35 -9.25 20.95
N LEU A 210 19.46 -8.87 20.32
CA LEU A 210 20.67 -8.46 21.03
C LEU A 210 20.43 -7.23 21.91
N ALA A 211 19.71 -6.23 21.42
CA ALA A 211 19.33 -5.06 22.21
C ALA A 211 18.42 -5.42 23.40
N GLU A 212 17.62 -6.47 23.26
CA GLU A 212 16.79 -7.04 24.33
C GLU A 212 17.55 -8.02 25.24
N LYS A 213 18.83 -8.28 24.96
CA LYS A 213 19.66 -9.31 25.61
C LYS A 213 19.10 -10.74 25.50
N ASP A 214 18.21 -10.97 24.54
CA ASP A 214 17.62 -12.29 24.26
C ASP A 214 18.52 -13.07 23.29
N THR A 215 19.61 -13.61 23.82
CA THR A 215 20.56 -14.40 23.04
C THR A 215 19.99 -15.74 22.56
N ALA A 216 18.93 -16.25 23.19
CA ALA A 216 18.28 -17.50 22.77
C ALA A 216 17.51 -17.29 21.46
N SER A 217 16.68 -16.23 21.39
CA SER A 217 15.97 -15.88 20.16
C SER A 217 16.94 -15.43 19.05
N ALA A 218 18.02 -14.73 19.40
CA ALA A 218 19.06 -14.38 18.44
C ALA A 218 19.67 -15.62 17.77
N LEU A 219 20.09 -16.63 18.56
CA LEU A 219 20.59 -17.90 18.01
C LEU A 219 19.54 -18.62 17.16
N SER A 220 18.25 -18.57 17.53
CA SER A 220 17.18 -19.14 16.70
C SER A 220 17.04 -18.45 15.33
N VAL A 221 17.24 -17.13 15.28
CA VAL A 221 17.24 -16.38 14.01
C VAL A 221 18.44 -16.76 13.15
N ILE A 222 19.64 -16.89 13.72
CA ILE A 222 20.84 -17.37 13.01
C ILE A 222 20.58 -18.74 12.39
N GLU A 223 20.07 -19.69 13.17
CA GLU A 223 19.78 -21.04 12.67
C GLU A 223 18.82 -21.05 11.48
N LYS A 224 17.82 -20.16 11.47
CA LYS A 224 16.88 -20.03 10.34
C LYS A 224 17.50 -19.35 9.12
N GLY A 225 18.54 -18.54 9.30
CA GLY A 225 19.13 -17.70 8.26
C GLY A 225 20.44 -18.22 7.68
N LYS A 226 21.21 -19.01 8.43
CA LYS A 226 22.58 -19.40 8.06
C LYS A 226 22.65 -20.22 6.77
N ASP A 227 21.72 -21.15 6.56
CA ASP A 227 21.66 -21.96 5.33
C ASP A 227 21.19 -21.14 4.10
N LEU A 228 20.52 -20.00 4.33
CA LEU A 228 20.07 -19.10 3.27
C LEU A 228 21.12 -18.05 2.92
N PHE A 229 22.02 -17.73 3.86
CA PHE A 229 22.99 -16.64 3.78
C PHE A 229 24.33 -17.07 4.39
N GLU A 230 24.91 -18.14 3.85
CA GLU A 230 26.11 -18.80 4.39
C GLU A 230 27.32 -17.87 4.53
N SER A 231 27.40 -16.82 3.71
CA SER A 231 28.50 -15.83 3.73
C SER A 231 28.13 -14.54 4.48
N ASN A 232 27.02 -14.50 5.21
CA ASN A 232 26.58 -13.29 5.92
C ASN A 232 27.38 -13.09 7.22
N MET A 233 28.35 -12.18 7.17
CA MET A 233 29.25 -11.88 8.28
C MET A 233 28.54 -11.35 9.53
N VAL A 234 27.36 -10.74 9.40
CA VAL A 234 26.58 -10.28 10.56
C VAL A 234 26.02 -11.48 11.32
N LEU A 235 25.46 -12.48 10.63
CA LEU A 235 24.96 -13.70 11.27
C LEU A 235 26.11 -14.48 11.93
N ILE A 236 27.19 -14.71 11.18
CA ILE A 236 28.36 -15.48 11.63
C ILE A 236 29.03 -14.80 12.83
N GLY A 237 29.35 -13.51 12.72
CA GLY A 237 30.00 -12.76 13.80
C GLY A 237 29.16 -12.71 15.06
N THR A 238 27.85 -12.48 14.92
CA THR A 238 26.92 -12.48 16.06
C THR A 238 26.86 -13.83 16.76
N GLU A 239 26.85 -14.93 16.00
CA GLU A 239 26.86 -16.27 16.58
C GLU A 239 28.12 -16.49 17.43
N ILE A 240 29.29 -16.20 16.86
CA ILE A 240 30.59 -16.31 17.53
C ILE A 240 30.58 -15.50 18.83
N ASP A 241 30.17 -14.23 18.77
CA ASP A 241 30.13 -13.33 19.92
C ASP A 241 29.23 -13.85 21.04
N ILE A 242 28.05 -14.41 20.71
CA ILE A 242 27.15 -15.02 21.69
C ILE A 242 27.79 -16.23 22.37
N TYR A 243 28.42 -17.13 21.61
CA TYR A 243 29.06 -18.33 22.19
C TYR A 243 30.26 -17.96 23.07
N LEU A 244 31.07 -16.98 22.66
CA LEU A 244 32.18 -16.46 23.45
C LEU A 244 31.69 -15.83 24.76
N ALA A 245 30.67 -14.96 24.69
CA ALA A 245 30.10 -14.32 25.88
C ALA A 245 29.51 -15.32 26.89
N ARG A 246 28.99 -16.45 26.40
CA ARG A 246 28.43 -17.54 27.23
C ARG A 246 29.49 -18.54 27.72
N LYS A 247 30.78 -18.32 27.42
CA LYS A 247 31.88 -19.27 27.70
C LYS A 247 31.64 -20.67 27.13
N LYS A 248 30.90 -20.75 26.02
CA LYS A 248 30.56 -21.99 25.30
C LYS A 248 31.47 -22.18 24.08
N THR A 249 32.74 -21.83 24.20
CA THR A 249 33.71 -21.85 23.09
C THR A 249 33.89 -23.25 22.50
N GLN A 250 33.79 -24.31 23.32
CA GLN A 250 33.89 -25.68 22.83
C GLN A 250 32.72 -26.06 21.90
N ASP A 251 31.51 -25.64 22.24
CA ASP A 251 30.31 -25.86 21.41
C ASP A 251 30.48 -25.17 20.04
N LEU A 252 31.07 -23.97 20.03
CA LEU A 252 31.36 -23.23 18.80
C LEU A 252 32.41 -23.92 17.93
N ILE A 253 33.51 -24.42 18.53
CA ILE A 253 34.55 -25.15 17.79
C ILE A 253 33.96 -26.37 17.07
N VAL A 254 33.16 -27.17 17.76
CA VAL A 254 32.49 -28.33 17.16
C VAL A 254 31.59 -27.91 16.00
N LYS A 255 30.83 -26.82 16.17
CA LYS A 255 29.97 -26.28 15.10
C LYS A 255 30.77 -25.85 13.87
N VAL A 256 31.86 -25.12 14.06
CA VAL A 256 32.72 -24.65 12.96
C VAL A 256 33.39 -25.83 12.25
N GLN A 257 33.89 -26.83 13.00
CA GLN A 257 34.48 -28.03 12.43
C GLN A 257 33.47 -28.81 11.56
N ASN A 258 32.26 -29.02 12.06
CA ASN A 258 31.19 -29.68 11.29
C ASN A 258 30.84 -28.89 10.00
N ALA A 259 30.86 -27.56 10.05
CA ALA A 259 30.60 -26.72 8.87
C ALA A 259 31.71 -26.84 7.82
N ILE A 260 32.99 -26.91 8.23
CA ILE A 260 34.13 -27.12 7.34
C ILE A 260 34.07 -28.52 6.69
N GLU A 261 33.72 -29.55 7.44
CA GLU A 261 33.58 -30.92 6.91
C GLU A 261 32.46 -31.06 5.87
N LEU A 262 31.38 -30.27 6.01
CA LEU A 262 30.25 -30.27 5.08
C LEU A 262 30.47 -29.37 3.84
N ALA A 263 31.46 -28.48 3.87
CA ALA A 263 31.82 -27.59 2.76
C ALA A 263 33.35 -27.53 2.55
N PRO A 264 33.99 -28.65 2.16
CA PRO A 264 35.46 -28.74 2.05
C PRO A 264 36.05 -27.82 0.97
N ASP A 265 35.24 -27.32 0.04
CA ASP A 265 35.64 -26.46 -1.09
C ASP A 265 35.38 -24.95 -0.86
N ASN A 266 35.03 -24.50 0.36
CA ASN A 266 34.98 -23.06 0.66
C ASN A 266 36.42 -22.53 0.81
N ASP A 267 37.04 -22.18 -0.31
CA ASP A 267 38.31 -21.48 -0.37
C ASP A 267 38.22 -20.13 0.38
N ILE A 268 39.26 -19.87 1.19
CA ILE A 268 39.46 -18.70 2.08
C ILE A 268 39.54 -17.39 1.30
#